data_AF-A0A0Q6A1W1-F1
#
_entry.id   AF-A0A0Q6A1W1-F1
#
_cell.length_a   1.000
_cell.length_b   1.000
_cell.length_c   1.000
_cell.angle_alpha   90.00
_cell.angle_beta   90.00
_cell.angle_gamma   90.00
#
_symmetry.space_group_name_H-M   'P 1'
#
loop_
_entity.id
_entity.type
_entity.pdbx_description
1 polymer ?
#
loop_
_entity_poly.entity_id
_entity_poly.type
_entity_poly.pdbx_seq_one_letter_code
_entity_poly.pdbx_strand_id
1 'polypeptide(L)'
;MAKDNRNRVSIRRVAVRFLSMHNPKGLEFPCVAIAGLGLLGRHGKTIEECVRLTYAGVTRATHEALLTYSSESALVQRLIA
;
A
#
# COMPACT_ATOMS: atom_id res chain seq x y z
N MET A 1 -8.97 25.55 17.70
CA MET A 1 -8.65 24.22 18.26
C MET A 1 -8.60 23.22 17.13
N ALA A 2 -7.43 22.65 16.83
CA ALA A 2 -7.28 21.70 15.73
C ALA A 2 -8.06 20.41 16.04
N LYS A 3 -9.01 20.06 15.15
CA LYS A 3 -9.88 18.90 15.24
C LYS A 3 -9.03 17.63 15.34
N ASP A 4 -9.21 16.84 16.40
CA ASP A 4 -8.44 15.62 16.64
C ASP A 4 -8.63 14.64 15.46
N ASN A 5 -7.56 14.42 14.70
CA ASN A 5 -7.59 13.58 13.50
C ASN A 5 -7.44 12.12 13.93
N ARG A 6 -8.59 11.43 14.08
CA ARG A 6 -8.68 10.00 14.48
C ARG A 6 -7.88 9.03 13.62
N ASN A 7 -7.31 9.48 12.50
CA ASN A 7 -6.51 8.67 11.58
C ASN A 7 -4.99 8.81 11.77
N ARG A 8 -4.52 9.44 12.87
CA ARG A 8 -3.09 9.62 13.12
C ARG A 8 -2.44 8.31 13.57
N VAL A 9 -1.62 7.72 12.71
CA VAL A 9 -0.86 6.50 13.01
C VAL A 9 0.33 6.84 13.90
N SER A 10 0.42 6.22 15.09
CA SER A 10 1.57 6.37 15.98
C SER A 10 2.64 5.33 15.66
N ILE A 11 3.83 5.77 15.24
CA ILE A 11 4.97 4.89 14.93
C ILE A 11 5.91 4.65 16.12
N ARG A 12 5.64 5.25 17.28
CA ARG A 12 6.54 5.21 18.45
C ARG A 12 6.54 3.88 19.23
N ARG A 13 5.61 2.97 18.93
CA ARG A 13 5.48 1.68 19.62
C ARG A 13 5.74 0.55 18.64
N VAL A 14 6.47 -0.47 19.10
CA VAL A 14 6.70 -1.73 18.39
C VAL A 14 5.35 -2.41 18.17
N ALA A 15 4.90 -2.45 16.92
CA ALA A 15 3.66 -3.09 16.51
C ALA A 15 3.62 -3.22 14.98
N VAL A 16 2.86 -4.22 14.51
CA VAL A 16 2.45 -4.30 13.09
C VAL A 16 1.36 -3.26 12.82
N ARG A 17 1.46 -2.56 11.69
CA ARG A 17 0.50 -1.52 11.30
C ARG A 17 -0.28 -1.95 10.07
N PHE A 18 -1.60 -2.08 10.24
CA PHE A 18 -2.53 -2.29 9.15
C PHE A 18 -3.04 -0.94 8.67
N LEU A 19 -2.76 -0.61 7.41
CA LEU A 19 -3.09 0.66 6.79
C LEU A 19 -3.69 0.41 5.42
N SER A 20 -4.60 1.28 4.99
CA SER A 20 -4.97 1.32 3.57
C SER A 20 -3.85 1.97 2.78
N MET A 21 -3.62 1.50 1.54
CA MET A 21 -2.61 2.08 0.63
C MET A 21 -2.87 3.55 0.28
N HIS A 22 -4.07 4.07 0.56
CA HIS A 22 -4.41 5.47 0.33
C HIS A 22 -3.85 6.41 1.39
N ASN A 23 -3.49 5.91 2.58
CA ASN A 23 -3.06 6.71 3.73
C ASN A 23 -1.61 6.51 4.23
N PRO A 24 -0.58 6.16 3.43
CA PRO A 24 0.78 6.02 3.94
C PRO A 24 1.60 7.33 3.89
N LYS A 25 1.00 8.47 3.54
CA LYS A 25 1.72 9.75 3.35
C LYS A 25 2.52 10.12 4.60
N GLY A 26 3.83 10.25 4.45
CA GLY A 26 4.75 10.63 5.53
C GLY A 26 5.08 9.51 6.52
N LEU A 27 4.68 8.27 6.22
CA LEU A 27 5.09 7.08 6.97
C LEU A 27 6.11 6.29 6.15
N GLU A 28 7.09 5.72 6.85
CA GLU A 28 8.10 4.83 6.30
C GLU A 28 8.31 3.69 7.30
N PHE A 29 8.57 2.50 6.76
CA PHE A 29 8.73 1.28 7.54
C PHE A 29 9.92 0.48 6.99
N PRO A 30 10.67 -0.25 7.83
CA PRO A 30 11.73 -1.14 7.34
C PRO A 30 11.21 -2.17 6.34
N CYS A 31 10.06 -2.77 6.65
CA CYS A 31 9.38 -3.74 5.80
C CYS A 31 7.93 -3.31 5.56
N VAL A 32 7.46 -3.47 4.32
CA VAL A 32 6.06 -3.26 3.93
C VAL A 32 5.56 -4.48 3.18
N ALA A 33 4.40 -4.99 3.59
CA ALA A 33 3.68 -6.03 2.86
C ALA A 33 2.43 -5.42 2.19
N ILE A 34 2.36 -5.49 0.86
CA ILE A 34 1.19 -5.10 0.07
C ILE A 34 0.44 -6.38 -0.31
N ALA A 35 -0.66 -6.63 0.38
CA ALA A 35 -1.48 -7.81 0.16
C ALA A 35 -2.56 -7.58 -0.91
N GLY A 36 -2.78 -8.59 -1.75
CA GLY A 36 -3.97 -8.68 -2.60
C GLY A 36 -3.95 -7.79 -3.85
N LEU A 37 -2.81 -7.64 -4.51
CA LEU A 37 -2.67 -6.82 -5.73
C LEU A 37 -3.61 -7.25 -6.87
N GLY A 38 -3.99 -8.52 -6.92
CA GLY A 38 -4.98 -9.04 -7.88
C GLY A 38 -6.36 -8.40 -7.77
N LEU A 39 -6.70 -7.84 -6.60
CA LEU A 39 -7.98 -7.16 -6.37
C LEU A 39 -7.90 -5.64 -6.63
N LEU A 40 -6.69 -5.13 -6.90
CA LEU A 40 -6.47 -3.70 -7.11
C LEU A 40 -7.08 -3.29 -8.46
N GLY A 41 -8.11 -2.45 -8.40
CA GLY A 41 -8.82 -1.97 -9.60
C GLY A 41 -10.22 -2.52 -9.80
N ARG A 42 -10.66 -3.49 -8.98
CA ARG A 42 -12.01 -4.10 -9.06
C ARG A 42 -13.17 -3.08 -9.00
N HIS A 43 -12.93 -1.90 -8.43
CA HIS A 43 -13.92 -0.83 -8.31
C HIS A 43 -13.77 0.26 -9.39
N GLY A 44 -13.28 -0.09 -10.58
CA GLY A 44 -13.22 0.81 -11.74
C GLY A 44 -12.01 1.75 -11.77
N LYS A 45 -10.94 1.46 -11.01
CA LYS A 45 -9.68 2.23 -11.15
C LYS A 45 -8.95 1.81 -12.41
N THR A 46 -8.30 2.78 -13.07
CA THR A 46 -7.46 2.47 -14.22
C THR A 46 -6.19 1.75 -13.79
N ILE A 47 -5.52 1.10 -14.74
CA ILE A 47 -4.26 0.43 -14.46
C ILE A 47 -3.19 1.42 -13.98
N GLU A 48 -3.14 2.63 -14.54
CA GLU A 48 -2.20 3.68 -14.14
C GLU A 48 -2.46 4.13 -12.69
N GLU A 49 -3.72 4.22 -12.26
CA GLU A 49 -4.06 4.52 -10.87
C GLU A 49 -3.60 3.40 -9.93
N CYS A 50 -3.81 2.15 -10.32
CA CYS A 50 -3.34 0.99 -9.56
C CYS A 50 -1.80 0.97 -9.47
N VAL A 51 -1.08 1.24 -10.56
CA VAL A 51 0.39 1.36 -10.58
C VAL A 51 0.86 2.46 -9.63
N ARG A 52 0.28 3.67 -9.70
CA ARG A 52 0.64 4.78 -8.81
C ARG A 52 0.41 4.44 -7.34
N LEU A 53 -0.70 3.76 -7.04
CA LEU A 53 -1.03 3.35 -5.68
C LEU A 53 -0.06 2.30 -5.14
N THR A 54 0.28 1.29 -5.96
CA THR A 54 1.29 0.28 -5.61
C THR A 54 2.66 0.94 -5.41
N TYR A 55 3.10 1.80 -6.32
CA TYR A 55 4.35 2.56 -6.18
C TYR A 55 4.39 3.37 -4.88
N ALA A 56 3.30 4.07 -4.55
CA ALA A 56 3.20 4.84 -3.32
C ALA A 56 3.27 3.98 -2.05
N GLY A 57 2.87 2.71 -2.12
CA GLY A 57 3.02 1.72 -1.05
C GLY A 57 4.43 1.13 -0.98
N VAL A 58 5.01 0.76 -2.12
CA VAL A 58 6.37 0.18 -2.21
C VAL A 58 7.41 1.16 -1.70
N THR A 59 7.30 2.45 -2.07
CA THR A 59 8.21 3.52 -1.61
C THR A 59 8.11 3.85 -0.12
N ARG A 60 7.25 3.16 0.63
CA ARG A 60 7.19 3.24 2.10
C ARG A 60 8.14 2.26 2.76
N ALA A 61 8.58 1.23 2.03
CA ALA A 61 9.61 0.32 2.48
C ALA A 61 10.97 1.00 2.36
N THR A 62 11.75 0.97 3.43
CA THR A 62 13.14 1.45 3.40
C THR A 62 14.14 0.32 3.17
N HIS A 63 13.75 -0.94 3.42
CA HIS A 63 14.61 -2.11 3.20
C HIS A 63 13.93 -3.16 2.31
N GLU A 64 12.71 -3.59 2.65
CA GLU A 64 12.06 -4.70 1.94
C GLU A 64 10.57 -4.44 1.67
N ALA A 65 10.14 -4.76 0.45
CA ALA A 65 8.74 -4.73 0.06
C ALA A 65 8.29 -6.12 -0.41
N LEU A 66 7.29 -6.68 0.26
CA LEU A 66 6.63 -7.93 -0.14
C LEU A 66 5.32 -7.62 -0.84
N LEU A 67 5.18 -8.10 -2.08
CA LEU A 67 3.98 -7.92 -2.88
C LEU A 67 3.30 -9.28 -3.05
N THR A 68 2.02 -9.39 -2.69
CA THR A 68 1.26 -10.64 -2.85
C THR A 68 0.00 -10.46 -3.68
N TYR A 69 -0.40 -11.51 -4.37
CA TYR A 69 -1.64 -11.56 -5.14
C TYR A 69 -2.26 -12.96 -5.04
N SER A 70 -3.59 -13.03 -5.17
CA SER A 70 -4.35 -14.28 -5.16
C SER A 70 -5.15 -14.49 -6.47
N SER A 71 -5.08 -13.54 -7.38
CA SER A 71 -5.76 -13.57 -8.68
C SER A 71 -4.95 -12.74 -9.67
N GLU A 72 -4.99 -13.12 -10.94
CA GLU A 72 -4.40 -12.30 -11.99
C GLU A 72 -5.28 -11.07 -12.26
N SER A 73 -4.64 -9.91 -12.32
CA SER A 73 -5.20 -8.66 -12.79
C SER A 73 -4.25 -8.07 -13.82
N ALA A 74 -4.72 -7.12 -14.62
CA ALA A 74 -3.85 -6.45 -15.58
C ALA A 74 -2.62 -5.80 -14.92
N LEU A 75 -2.71 -5.38 -13.64
CA LEU A 75 -1.55 -4.96 -12.86
C LEU A 75 -0.61 -6.12 -12.53
N VAL A 76 -1.14 -7.22 -12.00
CA VAL A 76 -0.33 -8.40 -11.62
C VAL A 76 0.38 -8.97 -12.84
N GLN A 77 -0.30 -9.06 -13.98
CA GLN A 77 0.29 -9.51 -15.25
C GLN A 77 1.48 -8.66 -15.68
N ARG A 78 1.47 -7.34 -15.40
CA ARG A 78 2.63 -6.47 -15.65
C ARG A 78 3.76 -6.62 -14.64
N LEU A 79 3.50 -7.17 -13.45
CA LEU A 79 4.50 -7.37 -12.39
C LEU A 79 5.22 -8.71 -12.51
N ILE A 80 4.58 -9.72 -13.11
CA ILE A 80 5.13 -11.07 -13.25
C ILE A 80 5.66 -11.38 -14.65
N ALA A 81 5.44 -10.49 -15.61
CA ALA A 81 6.02 -10.56 -16.96
C ALA A 81 7.49 -10.12 -16.95
#